data_AF-A0A315XLM5-F1
#
_entry.id   AF-A0A315XLM5-F1
#
_cell.length_a   1.000
_cell.length_b   1.000
_cell.length_c   1.000
_cell.angle_alpha   90.00
_cell.angle_beta   90.00
_cell.angle_gamma   90.00
#
_symmetry.space_group_name_H-M   'P 1'
#
loop_
_entity.id
_entity.type
_entity.pdbx_description
1 polymer ?
#
loop_
_entity_poly.entity_id
_entity_poly.type
_entity_poly.pdbx_seq_one_letter_code
_entity_poly.pdbx_strand_id
1 'polypeptide(L)'
;MRKTIIILAMVIIGMLIPIGFATSDTQVVITYGETTHHNANYKNIVDDFFIKQAGVDLNTVESKIITADEVNKIASTITGKTYSSNQIYSSALVDLNDNDNLEVSVDKSKITTITGDMYISALKSAGITAGHVYVTSPVTATGESALTGIMNSYEVVTDVEIPDTVKEAANNEIYTQAEIVKNSDVDADELSKLVDDVKEEVETNNVTDHQTIVNIINNYTINYNINITNSDIENLADSIEQIQNVQGDINNYQTEVSDVLNSTDANGATDFISGLFN
;
A
#
# COMPACT_ATOMS: atom_id res chain seq x y z
N MET A 1 69.22 35.42 -7.46
CA MET A 1 68.29 35.40 -6.30
C MET A 1 66.93 34.92 -6.80
N ARG A 2 66.49 33.76 -6.32
CA ARG A 2 65.22 33.10 -6.67
C ARG A 2 64.06 33.88 -6.04
N LYS A 3 63.00 34.18 -6.80
CA LYS A 3 61.70 34.62 -6.26
C LYS A 3 60.68 33.54 -6.62
N THR A 4 60.38 32.69 -5.65
CA THR A 4 59.34 31.66 -5.73
C THR A 4 58.00 32.37 -5.60
N ILE A 5 57.16 32.30 -6.64
CA ILE A 5 55.76 32.74 -6.59
C ILE A 5 54.96 31.58 -6.00
N ILE A 6 54.42 31.76 -4.79
CA ILE A 6 53.48 30.82 -4.19
C ILE A 6 52.07 31.26 -4.60
N ILE A 7 51.44 30.48 -5.46
CA ILE A 7 50.03 30.59 -5.82
C ILE A 7 49.22 30.00 -4.66
N LEU A 8 48.47 30.85 -3.96
CA LEU A 8 47.51 30.46 -2.94
C LEU A 8 46.27 29.90 -3.65
N ALA A 9 46.18 28.58 -3.74
CA ALA A 9 44.97 27.89 -4.20
C ALA A 9 43.93 27.88 -3.06
N MET A 10 42.94 28.77 -3.15
CA MET A 10 41.72 28.69 -2.33
C MET A 10 40.88 27.51 -2.85
N VAL A 11 41.03 26.37 -2.19
CA VAL A 11 40.16 25.21 -2.35
C VAL A 11 38.87 25.51 -1.58
N ILE A 12 37.83 25.95 -2.30
CA ILE A 12 36.46 26.02 -1.79
C ILE A 12 35.94 24.58 -1.78
N ILE A 13 36.10 23.88 -0.66
CA ILE A 13 35.34 22.66 -0.38
C ILE A 13 33.91 23.13 -0.13
N GLY A 14 33.06 22.94 -1.14
CA GLY A 14 31.62 23.01 -0.94
C GLY A 14 31.25 21.91 0.05
N MET A 15 30.94 22.29 1.28
CA MET A 15 30.20 21.45 2.21
C MET A 15 28.88 21.11 1.53
N LEU A 16 28.75 19.86 1.04
CA LEU A 16 27.44 19.23 0.96
C LEU A 16 26.95 19.12 2.40
N ILE A 17 26.06 20.02 2.77
CA ILE A 17 25.24 19.84 3.97
C ILE A 17 24.28 18.71 3.59
N PRO A 18 24.34 17.52 4.21
CA PRO A 18 23.23 16.58 4.08
C PRO A 18 22.00 17.31 4.59
N ILE A 19 21.02 17.50 3.71
CA ILE A 19 19.69 17.95 4.11
C ILE A 19 19.14 16.81 4.95
N GLY A 20 19.33 16.88 6.27
CA GLY A 20 18.62 16.03 7.20
C GLY A 20 17.15 16.39 7.07
N PHE A 21 16.35 15.46 6.53
CA PHE A 21 14.91 15.50 6.73
C PHE A 21 14.70 15.41 8.24
N ALA A 22 13.91 16.33 8.79
CA ALA A 22 13.42 16.16 10.14
C ALA A 22 12.57 14.89 10.12
N THR A 23 13.05 13.82 10.74
CA THR A 23 12.26 12.62 10.99
C THR A 23 11.13 13.05 11.91
N SER A 24 9.91 13.12 11.39
CA SER A 24 8.74 13.07 12.26
C SER A 24 8.90 11.79 13.08
N ASP A 25 9.03 11.88 14.41
CA ASP A 25 9.18 10.73 15.31
C ASP A 25 7.97 9.77 15.28
N THR A 26 7.00 10.03 14.40
CA THR A 26 5.79 9.24 14.19
C THR A 26 5.92 8.46 12.88
N GLN A 27 5.81 7.13 12.95
CA GLN A 27 5.71 6.24 11.79
C GLN A 27 4.30 6.29 11.17
N VAL A 28 3.79 7.51 10.99
CA VAL A 28 2.45 7.80 10.49
C VAL A 28 2.56 8.63 9.22
N VAL A 29 1.85 8.22 8.17
CA VAL A 29 1.80 8.94 6.90
C VAL A 29 0.37 9.02 6.40
N ILE A 30 -0.02 10.21 5.93
CA ILE A 30 -1.32 10.45 5.31
C ILE A 30 -1.16 10.58 3.81
N THR A 31 -2.03 9.95 3.04
CA THR A 31 -2.15 10.18 1.61
C THR A 31 -3.52 10.70 1.26
N TYR A 32 -3.56 11.80 0.51
CA TYR A 32 -4.79 12.39 0.00
C TYR A 32 -4.92 12.14 -1.49
N GLY A 33 -6.09 11.70 -1.94
CA GLY A 33 -6.42 11.76 -3.36
C GLY A 33 -6.37 13.21 -3.86
N GLU A 34 -5.85 13.44 -5.07
CA GLU A 34 -5.59 14.81 -5.55
C GLU A 34 -6.85 15.70 -5.63
N THR A 35 -8.05 15.14 -5.86
CA THR A 35 -9.30 15.92 -5.80
C THR A 35 -9.59 16.37 -4.37
N THR A 36 -9.33 15.48 -3.40
CA THR A 36 -9.52 15.75 -1.98
C THR A 36 -8.53 16.79 -1.48
N HIS A 37 -7.25 16.66 -1.85
CA HIS A 37 -6.20 17.60 -1.45
C HIS A 37 -6.50 19.03 -1.93
N HIS A 38 -6.90 19.20 -3.18
CA HIS A 38 -7.14 20.52 -3.77
C HIS A 38 -8.45 21.20 -3.32
N ASN A 39 -9.28 20.52 -2.52
CA ASN A 39 -10.52 21.09 -1.99
C ASN A 39 -10.48 21.10 -0.46
N ALA A 40 -10.34 22.30 0.13
CA ALA A 40 -10.23 22.46 1.58
C ALA A 40 -11.40 21.82 2.37
N ASN A 41 -12.63 21.88 1.86
CA ASN A 41 -13.77 21.25 2.53
C ASN A 41 -13.67 19.72 2.50
N TYR A 42 -13.19 19.15 1.38
CA TYR A 42 -12.98 17.71 1.26
C TYR A 42 -11.85 17.24 2.15
N LYS A 43 -10.73 17.96 2.15
CA LYS A 43 -9.61 17.68 3.05
C LYS A 43 -10.06 17.70 4.51
N ASN A 44 -10.82 18.71 4.93
CA ASN A 44 -11.33 18.79 6.31
C ASN A 44 -12.22 17.58 6.70
N ILE A 45 -13.05 17.07 5.79
CA ILE A 45 -13.87 15.87 6.05
C ILE A 45 -12.99 14.64 6.31
N VAL A 46 -11.94 14.47 5.51
CA VAL A 46 -10.98 13.36 5.65
C VAL A 46 -10.14 13.52 6.92
N ASP A 47 -9.67 14.74 7.20
CA ASP A 47 -8.92 15.07 8.41
C ASP A 47 -9.74 14.75 9.67
N ASP A 48 -11.01 15.17 9.71
CA ASP A 48 -11.93 14.91 10.83
C ASP A 48 -12.13 13.40 11.07
N PHE A 49 -12.15 12.60 10.00
CA PHE A 49 -12.24 11.15 10.10
C PHE A 49 -10.96 10.57 10.71
N PHE A 50 -9.78 10.94 10.20
CA PHE A 50 -8.50 10.43 10.71
C PHE A 50 -8.25 10.83 12.16
N ILE A 51 -8.53 12.08 12.54
CA ILE A 51 -8.41 12.54 13.94
C ILE A 51 -9.31 11.72 14.86
N LYS A 52 -10.56 11.44 14.44
CA LYS A 52 -11.51 10.67 15.27
C LYS A 52 -11.18 9.19 15.38
N GLN A 53 -10.72 8.57 14.29
CA GLN A 53 -10.52 7.12 14.24
C GLN A 53 -9.12 6.69 14.67
N ALA A 54 -8.10 7.46 14.30
CA ALA A 54 -6.70 7.16 14.61
C ALA A 54 -6.17 7.95 15.82
N GLY A 55 -6.84 9.03 16.25
CA GLY A 55 -6.41 9.81 17.41
C GLY A 55 -5.11 10.61 17.20
N VAL A 56 -4.70 10.83 15.94
CA VAL A 56 -3.45 11.50 15.58
C VAL A 56 -3.60 13.02 15.51
N ASP A 57 -2.52 13.76 15.78
CA ASP A 57 -2.40 15.18 15.47
C ASP A 57 -1.81 15.34 14.06
N LEU A 58 -2.65 15.73 13.09
CA LEU A 58 -2.24 15.82 11.69
C LEU A 58 -1.18 16.92 11.42
N ASN A 59 -0.94 17.84 12.35
CA ASN A 59 0.05 18.92 12.16
C ASN A 59 1.50 18.42 12.14
N THR A 60 1.75 17.24 12.68
CA THR A 60 3.09 16.64 12.79
C THR A 60 3.29 15.46 11.86
N VAL A 61 2.28 15.12 11.06
CA VAL A 61 2.26 13.92 10.22
C VAL A 61 2.65 14.29 8.79
N GLU A 62 3.55 13.51 8.20
CA GLU A 62 3.89 13.66 6.78
C GLU A 62 2.66 13.36 5.91
N SER A 63 2.47 14.16 4.86
CA SER A 63 1.40 13.91 3.91
C SER A 63 1.86 13.93 2.46
N LYS A 64 1.30 13.03 1.65
CA LYS A 64 1.50 12.95 0.20
C LYS A 64 0.18 13.07 -0.56
N ILE A 65 0.30 13.39 -1.84
CA ILE A 65 -0.82 13.49 -2.77
C ILE A 65 -0.74 12.32 -3.74
N ILE A 66 -1.84 11.61 -3.92
CA ILE A 66 -1.98 10.56 -4.92
C ILE A 66 -2.69 11.14 -6.13
N THR A 67 -2.00 11.12 -7.26
CA THR A 67 -2.45 11.67 -8.54
C THR A 67 -3.17 10.64 -9.39
N ALA A 68 -3.94 11.11 -10.37
CA ALA A 68 -4.54 10.23 -11.37
C ALA A 68 -3.50 9.45 -12.17
N ASP A 69 -2.33 10.02 -12.45
CA ASP A 69 -1.26 9.34 -13.19
C ASP A 69 -0.74 8.12 -12.42
N GLU A 70 -0.55 8.24 -11.10
CA GLU A 70 -0.14 7.13 -10.24
C GLU A 70 -1.19 6.02 -10.20
N VAL A 71 -2.47 6.38 -10.04
CA VAL A 71 -3.58 5.41 -10.06
C VAL A 71 -3.69 4.75 -11.44
N ASN A 72 -3.57 5.52 -12.52
CA ASN A 72 -3.71 5.04 -13.89
C ASN A 72 -2.54 4.17 -14.37
N LYS A 73 -1.34 4.33 -13.79
CA LYS A 73 -0.18 3.45 -14.07
C LYS A 73 -0.55 1.97 -13.91
N ILE A 74 -1.47 1.70 -13.00
CA ILE A 74 -1.89 0.35 -12.64
C ILE A 74 -3.31 0.07 -13.18
N ALA A 75 -4.27 0.96 -12.92
CA ALA A 75 -5.67 0.76 -13.30
C ALA A 75 -5.88 0.56 -14.81
N SER A 76 -5.13 1.27 -15.65
CA SER A 76 -5.31 1.23 -17.10
C SER A 76 -4.86 -0.09 -17.71
N THR A 77 -3.79 -0.68 -17.19
CA THR A 77 -3.28 -1.99 -17.62
C THR A 77 -4.24 -3.11 -17.26
N ILE A 78 -4.83 -3.03 -16.07
CA ILE A 78 -5.66 -4.10 -15.51
C ILE A 78 -7.11 -4.03 -16.01
N THR A 79 -7.73 -2.85 -15.91
CA THR A 79 -9.17 -2.70 -16.14
C THR A 79 -9.51 -1.99 -17.44
N GLY A 80 -8.51 -1.42 -18.12
CA GLY A 80 -8.72 -0.47 -19.22
C GLY A 80 -9.39 0.84 -18.80
N LYS A 81 -9.65 1.06 -17.50
CA LYS A 81 -10.20 2.31 -16.98
C LYS A 81 -9.10 3.35 -16.86
N THR A 82 -9.45 4.59 -17.10
CA THR A 82 -8.59 5.74 -16.86
C THR A 82 -9.39 6.77 -16.10
N TYR A 83 -8.83 7.21 -14.98
CA TYR A 83 -9.41 8.22 -14.10
C TYR A 83 -8.83 9.58 -14.46
N SER A 84 -9.67 10.61 -14.51
CA SER A 84 -9.21 11.99 -14.56
C SER A 84 -8.93 12.52 -13.16
N SER A 85 -8.16 13.61 -13.06
CA SER A 85 -7.74 14.16 -11.78
C SER A 85 -8.86 14.56 -10.82
N ASN A 86 -10.05 14.85 -11.35
CA ASN A 86 -11.25 15.14 -10.57
C ASN A 86 -12.03 13.87 -10.11
N GLN A 87 -11.43 12.69 -10.24
CA GLN A 87 -12.01 11.40 -9.82
C GLN A 87 -11.21 10.72 -8.70
N ILE A 88 -10.12 11.35 -8.22
CA ILE A 88 -9.23 10.77 -7.23
C ILE A 88 -9.57 11.34 -5.84
N TYR A 89 -10.48 10.66 -5.15
CA TYR A 89 -11.06 11.13 -3.88
C TYR A 89 -10.54 10.36 -2.65
N SER A 90 -10.43 9.04 -2.74
CA SER A 90 -10.13 8.20 -1.58
C SER A 90 -8.73 8.50 -1.06
N SER A 91 -8.62 8.48 0.26
CA SER A 91 -7.45 8.90 1.04
C SER A 91 -7.18 7.86 2.11
N ALA A 92 -5.93 7.73 2.55
CA ALA A 92 -5.53 6.78 3.57
C ALA A 92 -4.63 7.42 4.64
N LEU A 93 -4.66 6.84 5.83
CA LEU A 93 -3.68 7.06 6.88
C LEU A 93 -3.09 5.70 7.23
N VAL A 94 -1.77 5.61 7.29
CA VAL A 94 -1.05 4.40 7.72
C VAL A 94 -0.30 4.75 8.99
N ASP A 95 -0.45 3.92 10.02
CA ASP A 95 0.22 4.02 11.30
C ASP A 95 0.96 2.71 11.61
N LEU A 96 2.29 2.77 11.71
CA LEU A 96 3.14 1.62 12.03
C LEU A 96 3.70 1.64 13.45
N ASN A 97 3.29 2.57 14.32
CA ASN A 97 3.98 2.76 15.61
C ASN A 97 3.85 1.57 16.58
N ASP A 98 2.76 0.81 16.56
CA ASP A 98 2.48 -0.25 17.56
C ASP A 98 1.57 -1.35 17.00
N ASN A 99 1.84 -1.86 15.80
CA ASN A 99 0.99 -2.92 15.25
C ASN A 99 1.77 -3.99 14.46
N ASP A 100 2.11 -5.08 15.15
CA ASP A 100 2.71 -6.28 14.54
C ASP A 100 1.75 -6.99 13.55
N ASN A 101 0.45 -6.71 13.64
CA ASN A 101 -0.56 -7.27 12.75
C ASN A 101 -1.09 -6.22 11.79
N LEU A 102 -1.51 -6.65 10.60
CA LEU A 102 -2.19 -5.76 9.67
C LEU A 102 -3.66 -5.61 10.06
N GLU A 103 -4.09 -4.38 10.32
CA GLU A 103 -5.48 -4.00 10.52
C GLU A 103 -5.91 -2.93 9.52
N VAL A 104 -7.14 -3.02 9.00
CA VAL A 104 -7.70 -2.02 8.08
C VAL A 104 -9.09 -1.56 8.57
N SER A 105 -9.24 -0.26 8.77
CA SER A 105 -10.48 0.41 9.16
C SER A 105 -11.01 1.27 8.03
N VAL A 106 -12.14 0.88 7.44
CA VAL A 106 -12.74 1.54 6.28
C VAL A 106 -13.99 2.31 6.67
N ASP A 107 -14.12 3.56 6.23
CA ASP A 107 -15.38 4.31 6.30
C ASP A 107 -16.41 3.73 5.34
N LYS A 108 -17.19 2.75 5.82
CA LYS A 108 -18.24 2.07 5.03
C LYS A 108 -19.35 3.02 4.52
N SER A 109 -19.44 4.25 5.04
CA SER A 109 -20.38 5.25 4.53
C SER A 109 -19.88 6.00 3.29
N LYS A 110 -18.58 5.89 2.99
CA LYS A 110 -17.89 6.60 1.91
C LYS A 110 -17.27 5.65 0.90
N ILE A 111 -16.68 4.55 1.36
CA ILE A 111 -16.10 3.52 0.51
C ILE A 111 -17.13 2.41 0.33
N THR A 112 -17.61 2.22 -0.89
CA THR A 112 -18.77 1.37 -1.17
C THR A 112 -18.46 0.09 -1.95
N THR A 113 -17.20 -0.13 -2.30
CA THR A 113 -16.81 -1.28 -3.13
C THR A 113 -15.70 -2.08 -2.48
N ILE A 114 -14.55 -1.45 -2.21
CA ILE A 114 -13.43 -2.15 -1.58
C ILE A 114 -13.63 -2.18 -0.07
N THR A 115 -13.71 -3.39 0.49
CA THR A 115 -13.87 -3.60 1.94
C THR A 115 -12.52 -3.69 2.66
N GLY A 116 -12.57 -3.72 3.99
CA GLY A 116 -11.36 -3.90 4.80
C GLY A 116 -10.63 -5.20 4.48
N ASP A 117 -11.38 -6.29 4.31
CA ASP A 117 -10.82 -7.61 4.01
C ASP A 117 -10.13 -7.63 2.63
N MET A 118 -10.72 -6.96 1.63
CA MET A 118 -10.08 -6.78 0.33
C MET A 118 -8.76 -6.01 0.41
N TYR A 119 -8.70 -4.93 1.21
CA TYR A 119 -7.43 -4.23 1.47
C TYR A 119 -6.42 -5.12 2.18
N ILE A 120 -6.82 -5.85 3.22
CA ILE A 120 -5.93 -6.77 3.95
C ILE A 120 -5.35 -7.81 2.99
N SER A 121 -6.22 -8.43 2.18
CA SER A 121 -5.87 -9.45 1.20
C SER A 121 -4.82 -8.94 0.19
N ALA A 122 -5.06 -7.78 -0.42
CA ALA A 122 -4.13 -7.19 -1.39
C ALA A 122 -2.84 -6.66 -0.76
N LEU A 123 -2.88 -6.11 0.45
CA LEU A 123 -1.69 -5.65 1.16
C LEU A 123 -0.78 -6.83 1.51
N LYS A 124 -1.35 -7.97 1.93
CA LYS A 124 -0.57 -9.21 2.10
C LYS A 124 0.05 -9.67 0.79
N SER A 125 -0.69 -9.59 -0.32
CA SER A 125 -0.15 -9.86 -1.67
C SER A 125 0.93 -8.86 -2.09
N ALA A 126 1.05 -7.71 -1.43
CA ALA A 126 2.14 -6.75 -1.58
C ALA A 126 3.30 -6.97 -0.59
N GLY A 127 3.25 -8.02 0.24
CA GLY A 127 4.22 -8.28 1.30
C GLY A 127 4.05 -7.43 2.56
N ILE A 128 2.96 -6.66 2.66
CA ILE A 128 2.65 -5.81 3.82
C ILE A 128 1.84 -6.62 4.83
N THR A 129 2.37 -6.78 6.05
CA THR A 129 1.77 -7.68 7.05
C THR A 129 1.56 -7.06 8.44
N ALA A 130 1.94 -5.80 8.63
CA ALA A 130 1.92 -5.09 9.91
C ALA A 130 1.47 -3.65 9.70
N GLY A 131 0.82 -3.05 10.70
CA GLY A 131 0.34 -1.67 10.67
C GLY A 131 -1.17 -1.51 10.74
N HIS A 132 -1.64 -0.32 11.11
CA HIS A 132 -3.05 0.05 11.06
C HIS A 132 -3.30 1.03 9.92
N VAL A 133 -4.19 0.66 9.01
CA VAL A 133 -4.62 1.47 7.88
C VAL A 133 -6.03 2.00 8.11
N TYR A 134 -6.22 3.29 7.88
CA TYR A 134 -7.53 3.94 7.89
C TYR A 134 -7.85 4.46 6.50
N VAL A 135 -9.03 4.13 5.97
CA VAL A 135 -9.43 4.50 4.61
C VAL A 135 -10.75 5.27 4.63
N THR A 136 -10.80 6.41 3.96
CA THR A 136 -12.02 7.19 3.78
C THR A 136 -12.01 8.00 2.47
N SER A 137 -13.09 8.71 2.20
CA SER A 137 -13.24 9.64 1.09
C SER A 137 -14.21 10.77 1.49
N PRO A 138 -14.04 12.01 0.99
CA PRO A 138 -14.99 13.08 1.26
C PRO A 138 -16.40 12.80 0.71
N VAL A 139 -16.47 12.01 -0.37
CA VAL A 139 -17.68 11.64 -1.10
C VAL A 139 -17.74 10.11 -1.28
N THR A 140 -18.87 9.59 -1.75
CA THR A 140 -18.95 8.17 -2.11
C THR A 140 -17.92 7.83 -3.19
N ALA A 141 -17.09 6.83 -2.94
CA ALA A 141 -16.03 6.36 -3.82
C ALA A 141 -15.84 4.84 -3.70
N THR A 142 -15.16 4.27 -4.67
CA THR A 142 -14.91 2.84 -4.80
C THR A 142 -13.73 2.35 -3.96
N GLY A 143 -12.70 3.19 -3.79
CA GLY A 143 -11.58 2.97 -2.85
C GLY A 143 -10.20 2.86 -3.47
N GLU A 144 -10.08 2.68 -4.78
CA GLU A 144 -8.85 2.24 -5.45
C GLU A 144 -7.68 3.19 -5.24
N SER A 145 -7.91 4.52 -5.27
CA SER A 145 -6.82 5.49 -5.02
C SER A 145 -6.25 5.40 -3.61
N ALA A 146 -7.02 4.88 -2.64
CA ALA A 146 -6.51 4.65 -1.30
C ALA A 146 -5.50 3.49 -1.29
N LEU A 147 -5.66 2.44 -2.09
CA LEU A 147 -4.67 1.35 -2.17
C LEU A 147 -3.30 1.87 -2.61
N THR A 148 -3.27 2.68 -3.68
CA THR A 148 -2.04 3.34 -4.15
C THR A 148 -1.46 4.26 -3.07
N GLY A 149 -2.32 4.96 -2.32
CA GLY A 149 -1.92 5.77 -1.18
C GLY A 149 -1.32 4.98 -0.02
N ILE A 150 -1.89 3.82 0.30
CA ILE A 150 -1.39 2.93 1.35
C ILE A 150 0.01 2.43 0.97
N MET A 151 0.18 1.91 -0.25
CA MET A 151 1.49 1.44 -0.73
C MET A 151 2.56 2.55 -0.66
N ASN A 152 2.22 3.76 -1.12
CA ASN A 152 3.11 4.92 -1.00
C ASN A 152 3.45 5.25 0.46
N SER A 153 2.49 5.18 1.38
CA SER A 153 2.76 5.41 2.80
C SER A 153 3.74 4.38 3.36
N TYR A 154 3.62 3.10 3.02
CA TYR A 154 4.58 2.09 3.45
C TYR A 154 5.99 2.39 2.92
N GLU A 155 6.13 2.72 1.63
CA GLU A 155 7.43 3.09 1.04
C GLU A 155 8.06 4.30 1.75
N VAL A 156 7.24 5.27 2.20
CA VAL A 156 7.72 6.44 2.96
C VAL A 156 8.19 6.05 4.36
N VAL A 157 7.41 5.23 5.07
CA VAL A 157 7.74 4.88 6.45
C VAL A 157 8.95 3.94 6.52
N THR A 158 9.06 2.99 5.58
CA THR A 158 10.14 1.99 5.55
C THR A 158 11.38 2.46 4.79
N ASP A 159 11.29 3.50 3.96
CA ASP A 159 12.33 3.90 3.00
C ASP A 159 12.71 2.74 2.03
N VAL A 160 11.79 1.79 1.80
CA VAL A 160 11.95 0.64 0.89
C VAL A 160 10.87 0.70 -0.17
N GLU A 161 11.27 0.72 -1.44
CA GLU A 161 10.33 0.73 -2.57
C GLU A 161 9.68 -0.65 -2.74
N ILE A 162 8.35 -0.69 -2.84
CA ILE A 162 7.62 -1.91 -3.20
C ILE A 162 7.86 -2.12 -4.71
N PRO A 163 8.32 -3.32 -5.15
CA PRO A 163 8.57 -3.57 -6.56
C PRO A 163 7.33 -3.26 -7.43
N ASP A 164 7.53 -2.62 -8.58
CA ASP A 164 6.44 -2.25 -9.50
C ASP A 164 5.56 -3.46 -9.89
N THR A 165 6.16 -4.63 -10.09
CA THR A 165 5.47 -5.90 -10.38
C THR A 165 4.58 -6.37 -9.23
N VAL A 166 5.03 -6.18 -7.99
CA VAL A 166 4.28 -6.49 -6.76
C VAL A 166 3.13 -5.50 -6.57
N LYS A 167 3.38 -4.20 -6.78
CA LYS A 167 2.32 -3.17 -6.78
C LYS A 167 1.25 -3.51 -7.81
N GLU A 168 1.63 -3.89 -9.02
CA GLU A 168 0.70 -4.27 -10.08
C GLU A 168 -0.15 -5.49 -9.70
N ALA A 169 0.47 -6.57 -9.19
CA ALA A 169 -0.24 -7.78 -8.79
C ALA A 169 -1.28 -7.53 -7.67
N ALA A 170 -0.87 -6.81 -6.62
CA ALA A 170 -1.75 -6.48 -5.49
C ALA A 170 -2.91 -5.55 -5.88
N ASN A 171 -2.66 -4.59 -6.77
CA ASN A 171 -3.75 -3.78 -7.31
C ASN A 171 -4.68 -4.62 -8.21
N ASN A 172 -4.13 -5.49 -9.08
CA ASN A 172 -4.95 -6.35 -9.95
C ASN A 172 -5.96 -7.18 -9.17
N GLU A 173 -5.53 -7.72 -8.04
CA GLU A 173 -6.40 -8.45 -7.13
C GLU A 173 -7.59 -7.61 -6.66
N ILE A 174 -7.33 -6.40 -6.14
CA ILE A 174 -8.39 -5.51 -5.68
C ILE A 174 -9.30 -5.08 -6.83
N TYR A 175 -8.75 -4.75 -7.99
CA TYR A 175 -9.53 -4.31 -9.16
C TYR A 175 -10.43 -5.43 -9.68
N THR A 176 -9.91 -6.66 -9.75
CA THR A 176 -10.65 -7.84 -10.19
C THR A 176 -11.82 -8.12 -9.23
N GLN A 177 -11.55 -8.18 -7.93
CA GLN A 177 -12.61 -8.38 -6.94
C GLN A 177 -13.64 -7.25 -6.95
N ALA A 178 -13.22 -5.99 -7.06
CA ALA A 178 -14.11 -4.83 -7.12
C ALA A 178 -15.03 -4.86 -8.36
N GLU A 179 -14.52 -5.30 -9.50
CA GLU A 179 -15.32 -5.45 -10.72
C GLU A 179 -16.33 -6.60 -10.59
N ILE A 180 -15.95 -7.71 -9.94
CA ILE A 180 -16.85 -8.83 -9.66
C ILE A 180 -17.98 -8.41 -8.73
N VAL A 181 -17.67 -7.74 -7.61
CA VAL A 181 -18.67 -7.20 -6.66
C VAL A 181 -19.62 -6.21 -7.34
N LYS A 182 -19.14 -5.46 -8.33
CA LYS A 182 -19.97 -4.50 -9.06
C LYS A 182 -20.89 -5.17 -10.08
N ASN A 183 -20.42 -6.24 -10.73
CA ASN A 183 -21.13 -6.89 -11.83
C ASN A 183 -21.95 -8.10 -11.39
N SER A 184 -21.65 -8.64 -10.20
CA SER A 184 -22.31 -9.78 -9.59
C SER A 184 -22.87 -9.37 -8.23
N ASP A 185 -24.05 -9.87 -7.86
CA ASP A 185 -24.67 -9.63 -6.54
C ASP A 185 -24.01 -10.53 -5.48
N VAL A 186 -22.69 -10.36 -5.32
CA VAL A 186 -21.83 -11.16 -4.43
C VAL A 186 -21.37 -10.28 -3.29
N ASP A 187 -21.39 -10.81 -2.07
CA ASP A 187 -20.86 -10.11 -0.91
C ASP A 187 -19.34 -9.96 -1.02
N ALA A 188 -18.85 -8.75 -0.80
CA ALA A 188 -17.43 -8.42 -1.01
C ALA A 188 -16.51 -9.11 0.02
N ASP A 189 -16.97 -9.28 1.26
CA ASP A 189 -16.19 -9.94 2.31
C ASP A 189 -16.16 -11.46 2.05
N GLU A 190 -17.27 -12.06 1.60
CA GLU A 190 -17.30 -13.47 1.16
C GLU A 190 -16.40 -13.73 -0.06
N LEU A 191 -16.38 -12.83 -1.04
CA LEU A 191 -15.49 -12.93 -2.20
C LEU A 191 -14.02 -12.80 -1.78
N SER A 192 -13.68 -11.82 -0.93
CA SER A 192 -12.31 -11.65 -0.44
C SER A 192 -11.82 -12.88 0.29
N LYS A 193 -12.69 -13.49 1.12
CA LYS A 193 -12.36 -14.73 1.81
C LYS A 193 -12.15 -15.90 0.85
N LEU A 194 -12.99 -16.03 -0.19
CA LEU A 194 -12.77 -17.04 -1.23
C LEU A 194 -11.41 -16.87 -1.90
N VAL A 195 -11.03 -15.63 -2.24
CA VAL A 195 -9.74 -15.34 -2.89
C VAL A 195 -8.57 -15.70 -1.97
N ASP A 196 -8.64 -15.33 -0.69
CA ASP A 196 -7.61 -15.70 0.29
C ASP A 196 -7.45 -17.21 0.45
N ASP A 197 -8.55 -17.95 0.60
CA ASP A 197 -8.49 -19.42 0.73
C ASP A 197 -7.95 -20.09 -0.53
N VAL A 198 -8.31 -19.58 -1.73
CA VAL A 198 -7.76 -20.10 -2.99
C VAL A 198 -6.26 -19.82 -3.08
N LYS A 199 -5.80 -18.61 -2.74
CA LYS A 199 -4.37 -18.28 -2.72
C LYS A 199 -3.61 -19.23 -1.79
N GLU A 200 -4.14 -19.48 -0.59
CA GLU A 200 -3.55 -20.42 0.38
C GLU A 200 -3.47 -21.85 -0.19
N GLU A 201 -4.51 -22.35 -0.85
CA GLU A 201 -4.50 -23.69 -1.47
C GLU A 201 -3.50 -23.77 -2.63
N VAL A 202 -3.46 -22.74 -3.49
CA VAL A 202 -2.54 -22.64 -4.62
C VAL A 202 -1.09 -22.64 -4.14
N GLU A 203 -0.77 -21.83 -3.14
CA GLU A 203 0.57 -21.73 -2.56
C GLU A 203 0.98 -23.04 -1.87
N THR A 204 0.13 -23.57 -0.99
CA THR A 204 0.40 -24.80 -0.23
C THR A 204 0.70 -26.00 -1.16
N ASN A 205 -0.04 -26.09 -2.26
CA ASN A 205 0.11 -27.19 -3.23
C ASN A 205 1.10 -26.87 -4.36
N ASN A 206 1.74 -25.70 -4.34
CA ASN A 206 2.64 -25.22 -5.40
C ASN A 206 2.00 -25.32 -6.80
N VAL A 207 0.73 -24.92 -6.92
CA VAL A 207 -0.03 -24.98 -8.16
C VAL A 207 0.44 -23.87 -9.09
N THR A 208 0.90 -24.25 -10.27
CA THR A 208 1.38 -23.33 -11.33
C THR A 208 0.59 -23.45 -12.62
N ASP A 209 -0.30 -24.43 -12.72
CA ASP A 209 -1.13 -24.65 -13.91
C ASP A 209 -2.42 -23.84 -13.80
N HIS A 210 -2.61 -22.91 -14.74
CA HIS A 210 -3.78 -22.03 -14.81
C HIS A 210 -5.11 -22.77 -14.74
N GLN A 211 -5.25 -23.87 -15.50
CA GLN A 211 -6.49 -24.64 -15.51
C GLN A 211 -6.79 -25.28 -14.15
N THR A 212 -5.76 -25.66 -13.42
CA THR A 212 -5.87 -26.16 -12.05
C THR A 212 -6.32 -25.07 -11.09
N ILE A 213 -5.79 -23.84 -11.22
CA ILE A 213 -6.24 -22.67 -10.44
C ILE A 213 -7.73 -22.39 -10.71
N VAL A 214 -8.15 -22.36 -11.98
CA VAL A 214 -9.57 -22.21 -12.38
C VAL A 214 -10.45 -23.29 -11.73
N ASN A 215 -9.99 -24.54 -11.66
CA ASN A 215 -10.75 -25.62 -11.03
C ASN A 215 -10.84 -25.45 -9.51
N ILE A 216 -9.78 -24.98 -8.85
CA ILE A 216 -9.78 -24.67 -7.42
C ILE A 216 -10.81 -23.57 -7.14
N ILE A 217 -10.75 -22.46 -7.89
CA ILE A 217 -11.73 -21.35 -7.74
C ILE A 217 -13.15 -21.86 -7.91
N ASN A 218 -13.44 -22.65 -8.96
CA ASN A 218 -14.76 -23.25 -9.17
C ASN A 218 -15.23 -24.11 -7.97
N ASN A 219 -14.33 -24.87 -7.35
CA ASN A 219 -14.69 -25.67 -6.18
C ASN A 219 -15.03 -24.77 -4.99
N TYR A 220 -14.25 -23.71 -4.76
CA TYR A 220 -14.53 -22.75 -3.70
C TYR A 220 -15.81 -21.97 -3.94
N THR A 221 -16.10 -21.52 -5.17
CA THR A 221 -17.37 -20.81 -5.47
C THR A 221 -18.58 -21.69 -5.18
N ILE A 222 -18.52 -22.98 -5.51
CA ILE A 222 -19.56 -23.96 -5.16
C ILE A 222 -19.67 -24.13 -3.64
N ASN A 223 -18.55 -24.29 -2.93
CA ASN A 223 -18.52 -24.50 -1.48
C ASN A 223 -19.06 -23.29 -0.71
N TYR A 224 -18.76 -22.08 -1.19
CA TYR A 224 -19.16 -20.81 -0.61
C TYR A 224 -20.56 -20.38 -1.09
N ASN A 225 -21.15 -21.09 -2.05
CA ASN A 225 -22.41 -20.71 -2.69
C ASN A 225 -22.35 -19.30 -3.33
N ILE A 226 -21.20 -18.95 -3.90
CA ILE A 226 -20.96 -17.70 -4.62
C ILE A 226 -21.23 -17.94 -6.11
N ASN A 227 -22.06 -17.09 -6.71
CA ASN A 227 -22.39 -17.17 -8.13
C ASN A 227 -21.71 -16.05 -8.93
N ILE A 228 -20.61 -16.39 -9.60
CA ILE A 228 -19.86 -15.51 -10.50
C ILE A 228 -19.75 -16.15 -11.89
N THR A 229 -19.41 -15.35 -12.91
CA THR A 229 -19.34 -15.87 -14.28
C THR A 229 -18.05 -16.64 -14.52
N ASN A 230 -18.02 -17.51 -15.53
CA ASN A 230 -16.77 -18.16 -15.93
C ASN A 230 -15.67 -17.15 -16.29
N SER A 231 -16.05 -15.99 -16.84
CA SER A 231 -15.08 -14.92 -17.15
C SER A 231 -14.46 -14.34 -15.87
N ASP A 232 -15.25 -14.19 -14.81
CA ASP A 232 -14.76 -13.69 -13.52
C ASP A 232 -13.83 -14.70 -12.86
N ILE A 233 -14.12 -16.00 -13.00
CA ILE A 233 -13.25 -17.08 -12.53
C ILE A 233 -11.90 -17.06 -13.24
N GLU A 234 -11.90 -16.89 -14.57
CA GLU A 234 -10.66 -16.74 -15.34
C GLU A 234 -9.88 -15.50 -14.90
N ASN A 235 -10.55 -14.35 -14.73
CA ASN A 235 -9.90 -13.12 -14.25
C ASN A 235 -9.28 -13.30 -12.84
N LEU A 236 -9.95 -14.02 -11.94
CA LEU A 236 -9.41 -14.36 -10.63
C LEU A 236 -8.20 -15.28 -10.74
N ALA A 237 -8.25 -16.29 -11.62
CA ALA A 237 -7.13 -17.18 -11.86
C ALA A 237 -5.90 -16.42 -12.38
N ASP A 238 -6.10 -15.53 -13.36
CA ASP A 238 -5.03 -14.65 -13.88
C ASP A 238 -4.43 -13.77 -12.77
N SER A 239 -5.28 -13.19 -11.91
CA SER A 239 -4.83 -12.36 -10.79
C SER A 239 -4.03 -13.16 -9.77
N ILE A 240 -4.44 -14.39 -9.44
CA ILE A 240 -3.75 -15.26 -8.49
C ILE A 240 -2.42 -15.73 -9.10
N GLU A 241 -2.40 -16.10 -10.38
CA GLU A 241 -1.18 -16.47 -11.09
C GLU A 241 -0.18 -15.31 -11.11
N GLN A 242 -0.64 -14.08 -11.33
CA GLN A 242 0.21 -12.89 -11.27
C GLN A 242 0.87 -12.73 -9.90
N ILE A 243 0.12 -12.93 -8.81
CA ILE A 243 0.67 -12.90 -7.44
C ILE A 243 1.70 -14.02 -7.24
N GLN A 244 1.44 -15.23 -7.73
CA GLN A 244 2.38 -16.36 -7.65
C GLN A 244 3.70 -16.05 -8.39
N ASN A 245 3.62 -15.40 -9.55
CA ASN A 245 4.78 -15.04 -10.35
C ASN A 245 5.71 -14.03 -9.68
N VAL A 246 5.20 -13.22 -8.74
CA VAL A 246 5.98 -12.19 -8.04
C VAL A 246 6.34 -12.58 -6.60
N GLN A 247 6.10 -13.84 -6.18
CA GLN A 247 6.43 -14.30 -4.81
C GLN A 247 7.89 -14.11 -4.43
N GLY A 248 8.81 -14.27 -5.38
CA GLY A 248 10.23 -13.98 -5.14
C GLY A 248 10.47 -12.52 -4.78
N ASP A 249 9.83 -11.59 -5.48
CA ASP A 249 9.94 -10.15 -5.24
C ASP A 249 9.28 -9.75 -3.91
N ILE A 250 8.13 -10.36 -3.58
CA ILE A 250 7.46 -10.18 -2.28
C ILE A 250 8.38 -10.58 -1.13
N ASN A 251 8.98 -11.77 -1.20
CA ASN A 251 9.88 -12.27 -0.17
C ASN A 251 11.13 -11.39 0.01
N ASN A 252 11.69 -10.88 -1.10
CA ASN A 252 12.82 -9.95 -1.07
C ASN A 252 12.41 -8.63 -0.39
N TYR A 253 11.28 -8.04 -0.78
CA TYR A 253 10.75 -6.82 -0.17
C TYR A 253 10.53 -6.98 1.34
N GLN A 254 9.92 -8.09 1.78
CA GLN A 254 9.70 -8.38 3.20
C GLN A 254 11.01 -8.50 3.98
N THR A 255 12.06 -9.05 3.36
CA THR A 255 13.39 -9.13 3.97
C THR A 255 13.99 -7.74 4.15
N GLU A 256 13.92 -6.88 3.12
CA GLU A 256 14.44 -5.51 3.19
C GLU A 256 13.72 -4.67 4.25
N VAL A 257 12.38 -4.74 4.32
CA VAL A 257 11.59 -4.06 5.36
C VAL A 257 11.96 -4.55 6.75
N SER A 258 12.10 -5.87 6.93
CA SER A 258 12.48 -6.45 8.22
C SER A 258 13.86 -5.98 8.68
N ASP A 259 14.82 -5.86 7.77
CA ASP A 259 16.15 -5.35 8.09
C ASP A 259 16.11 -3.88 8.55
N VAL A 260 15.29 -3.04 7.91
CA VAL A 260 15.10 -1.64 8.32
C VAL A 260 14.49 -1.55 9.72
N LEU A 261 13.39 -2.27 9.97
CA LEU A 261 12.70 -2.24 11.26
C LEU A 261 13.61 -2.76 12.40
N ASN A 262 14.32 -3.88 12.18
CA ASN A 262 15.24 -4.45 13.18
C ASN A 262 16.50 -3.60 13.41
N SER A 263 17.00 -2.90 12.37
CA SER A 263 18.16 -2.01 12.52
C SER A 263 17.85 -0.75 13.35
N THR A 264 16.59 -0.31 13.32
CA THR A 264 16.10 0.83 14.10
C THR A 264 16.08 0.49 15.60
N ASP A 265 15.70 -0.73 15.97
CA ASP A 265 15.78 -1.22 17.35
C ASP A 265 17.22 -1.37 17.87
N ALA A 266 18.17 -1.76 17.01
CA ALA A 266 19.57 -1.91 17.38
C ALA A 266 20.27 -0.57 17.66
N ASN A 267 19.88 0.51 16.96
CA ASN A 267 20.47 1.83 17.15
C ASN A 267 20.07 2.46 18.51
N GLY A 268 18.91 2.10 19.07
CA GLY A 268 18.51 2.49 20.43
C GLY A 268 19.39 1.88 21.54
N ALA A 269 20.00 0.72 21.29
CA ALA A 269 20.91 0.07 22.24
C ALA A 269 22.36 0.63 22.18
N THR A 270 22.78 1.19 21.04
CA THR A 270 24.13 1.75 20.89
C THR A 270 24.33 3.09 21.61
N ASP A 271 23.26 3.88 21.76
CA ASP A 271 23.33 5.17 22.45
C ASP A 271 23.34 5.03 23.99
N PHE A 272 22.80 3.93 24.52
CA PHE A 272 22.96 3.58 25.94
C PHE A 272 24.39 3.11 26.29
N ILE A 273 25.09 2.45 25.36
CA ILE A 273 26.46 1.97 25.60
C ILE A 273 27.49 3.09 25.37
N SER A 274 27.26 4.01 24.43
CA SER A 274 28.16 5.15 24.20
C SER A 274 28.18 6.12 25.40
N GLY A 275 27.04 6.29 26.09
CA GLY A 275 26.91 7.12 27.30
C GLY A 275 27.39 6.46 28.59
N LEU A 276 27.67 5.15 28.61
CA LEU A 276 28.20 4.42 29.78
C LEU A 276 29.73 4.44 29.86
N PHE A 277 30.42 4.87 28.80
CA PHE A 277 31.88 4.90 28.72
C PHE A 277 32.48 6.31 28.53
N ASN A 278 31.72 7.36 28.83
CA ASN A 278 32.22 8.74 28.85
C ASN A 278 31.99 9.42 30.21
#